data_AF-A0A956PYJ7-F1
#
_entry.id   AF-A0A956PYJ7-F1
#
_cell.length_a   1.000
_cell.length_b   1.000
_cell.length_c   1.000
_cell.angle_alpha   90.00
_cell.angle_beta   90.00
_cell.angle_gamma   90.00
#
_symmetry.space_group_name_H-M   'P 1'
#
loop_
_entity.id
_entity.type
_entity.pdbx_description
1 polymer ?
#
loop_
_entity_poly.entity_id
_entity_poly.type
_entity_poly.pdbx_seq_one_letter_code
_entity_poly.pdbx_strand_id
1 'polypeptide(L)'
;MSRGRRIALLVGLLLGAVGCAALQQYAALAQVAFSLDGIADARLAGVPLARIASYRDLSATEVATLVTTVGRGNAPFEFTARVGAANPGTNRTDARL
;
A
#
# COMPACT_ATOMS: atom_id res chain seq x y z
N MET A 1 -52.73 -2.21 -10.93
CA MET A 1 -51.25 -2.33 -11.01
C MET A 1 -50.86 -3.79 -10.90
N SER A 2 -50.42 -4.42 -11.99
CA SER A 2 -50.14 -5.86 -12.03
C SER A 2 -49.00 -6.22 -11.06
N ARG A 3 -49.09 -7.39 -10.41
CA ARG A 3 -48.09 -7.89 -9.45
C ARG A 3 -46.67 -7.86 -10.02
N GLY A 4 -46.51 -8.14 -11.32
CA GLY A 4 -45.21 -8.07 -12.01
C GLY A 4 -44.57 -6.68 -12.02
N ARG A 5 -45.35 -5.60 -12.18
CA ARG A 5 -44.80 -4.23 -12.16
C ARG A 5 -44.27 -3.84 -10.79
N ARG A 6 -44.90 -4.33 -9.71
CA ARG A 6 -44.45 -4.07 -8.33
C ARG A 6 -43.16 -4.82 -8.02
N ILE A 7 -43.04 -6.06 -8.48
CA ILE A 7 -41.82 -6.88 -8.29
C ILE A 7 -40.64 -6.25 -9.04
N ALA A 8 -40.82 -5.85 -10.30
CA ALA A 8 -39.76 -5.19 -11.08
C ALA A 8 -39.27 -3.88 -10.44
N LEU A 9 -40.18 -3.06 -9.89
CA LEU A 9 -39.83 -1.84 -9.16
C LEU A 9 -39.04 -2.12 -7.88
N LEU A 10 -39.42 -3.15 -7.11
CA LEU A 10 -38.71 -3.54 -5.88
C LEU A 10 -37.31 -4.07 -6.19
N VAL A 11 -37.17 -4.87 -7.24
CA VAL A 11 -35.86 -5.38 -7.69
C VAL A 11 -34.96 -4.25 -8.16
N GLY A 12 -35.48 -3.32 -8.96
CA GLY A 12 -34.72 -2.13 -9.38
C GLY A 12 -34.29 -1.25 -8.20
N LEU A 13 -35.15 -1.06 -7.21
CA LEU A 13 -34.83 -0.30 -6.00
C LEU A 13 -33.71 -0.96 -5.17
N LEU A 14 -33.77 -2.28 -4.99
CA LEU A 14 -32.76 -3.06 -4.26
C LEU A 14 -31.39 -2.99 -4.96
N LEU A 15 -31.36 -3.16 -6.28
CA LEU A 15 -30.13 -3.05 -7.08
C LEU A 15 -29.54 -1.63 -7.01
N GLY A 16 -30.38 -0.60 -7.07
CA GLY A 16 -29.95 0.80 -6.94
C GLY A 16 -29.37 1.12 -5.55
N ALA A 17 -29.97 0.58 -4.49
CA ALA A 17 -29.49 0.78 -3.12
C ALA A 17 -28.12 0.14 -2.88
N VAL A 18 -27.89 -1.08 -3.39
CA VAL A 18 -26.60 -1.78 -3.29
C VAL A 18 -25.51 -1.04 -4.08
N GLY A 19 -25.83 -0.57 -5.30
CA GLY A 19 -24.89 0.21 -6.10
C GLY A 19 -24.47 1.53 -5.44
N CYS A 20 -25.39 2.20 -4.75
CA CYS A 20 -25.09 3.43 -4.01
C CYS A 20 -24.11 3.19 -2.85
N ALA A 21 -24.29 2.10 -2.10
CA ALA A 21 -23.38 1.75 -0.99
C ALA A 21 -21.95 1.45 -1.47
N ALA A 22 -21.80 0.72 -2.58
CA ALA A 22 -20.48 0.44 -3.17
C ALA A 22 -19.77 1.72 -3.67
N LEU A 23 -20.53 2.62 -4.31
CA LEU A 23 -20.00 3.92 -4.76
C LEU A 23 -19.60 4.81 -3.57
N GLN A 24 -20.35 4.76 -2.46
CA GLN A 24 -20.02 5.49 -1.23
C GLN A 24 -18.71 4.98 -0.61
N GLN A 25 -18.45 3.66 -0.62
CA GLN A 25 -17.20 3.08 -0.12
C GLN A 25 -15.98 3.51 -0.95
N TYR A 26 -16.11 3.62 -2.27
CA TYR A 26 -15.06 4.16 -3.14
C TYR A 26 -14.84 5.67 -2.94
N ALA A 27 -15.93 6.45 -2.83
CA ALA A 27 -15.85 7.88 -2.54
C ALA A 27 -15.23 8.15 -1.15
N ALA A 28 -15.46 7.25 -0.19
CA ALA A 28 -14.83 7.24 1.12
C ALA A 28 -13.32 6.95 1.01
N LEU A 29 -12.89 6.05 0.13
CA LEU A 29 -11.47 5.76 -0.09
C LEU A 29 -10.70 6.95 -0.68
N ALA A 30 -11.32 7.73 -1.56
CA ALA A 30 -10.73 8.96 -2.09
C ALA A 30 -10.44 10.03 -1.01
N GLN A 31 -11.07 9.90 0.17
CA GLN A 31 -10.86 10.80 1.31
C GLN A 31 -9.83 10.27 2.32
N VAL A 32 -9.30 9.06 2.12
CA VAL A 32 -8.25 8.51 3.00
C VAL A 32 -6.97 9.31 2.84
N ALA A 33 -6.43 9.77 3.97
CA ALA A 33 -5.15 10.45 3.99
C ALA A 33 -4.03 9.41 3.98
N PHE A 34 -3.27 9.37 2.89
CA PHE A 34 -2.08 8.54 2.78
C PHE A 34 -0.85 9.35 3.19
N SER A 35 0.04 8.73 3.95
CA SER A 35 1.30 9.33 4.36
C SER A 35 2.42 8.30 4.30
N LEU A 36 3.64 8.76 4.04
CA LEU A 36 4.81 7.90 4.13
C LEU A 36 5.16 7.74 5.61
N ASP A 37 5.05 6.51 6.12
CA ASP A 37 5.32 6.16 7.52
C ASP A 37 6.79 5.73 7.74
N GLY A 38 7.58 5.77 6.67
CA GLY A 38 9.01 5.50 6.67
C GLY A 38 9.40 4.36 5.74
N ILE A 39 10.64 3.89 5.90
CA ILE A 39 11.23 2.81 5.13
C ILE A 39 11.74 1.70 6.05
N ALA A 40 11.82 0.48 5.53
CA ALA A 40 12.34 -0.70 6.21
C ALA A 40 13.21 -1.53 5.25
N ASP A 41 13.93 -2.52 5.79
CA ASP A 41 14.70 -3.51 5.02
C ASP A 41 15.68 -2.92 3.99
N ALA A 42 16.28 -1.78 4.32
CA ALA A 42 17.24 -1.12 3.43
C ALA A 42 18.46 -2.03 3.16
N ARG A 43 18.76 -2.25 1.88
CA ARG A 43 19.85 -3.10 1.40
C ARG A 43 20.62 -2.39 0.30
N LEU A 44 21.93 -2.59 0.28
CA LEU A 44 22.81 -2.14 -0.80
C LEU A 44 23.56 -3.34 -1.36
N ALA A 45 23.41 -3.62 -2.67
CA ALA A 45 23.94 -4.84 -3.28
C ALA A 45 23.54 -6.11 -2.51
N GLY A 46 22.32 -6.14 -1.97
CA GLY A 46 21.79 -7.22 -1.13
C GLY A 46 22.23 -7.19 0.34
N VAL A 47 23.22 -6.36 0.70
CA VAL A 47 23.75 -6.24 2.07
C VAL A 47 22.80 -5.42 2.96
N PRO A 48 22.24 -6.00 4.05
CA PRO A 48 21.34 -5.27 4.95
C PRO A 48 22.03 -4.12 5.68
N LEU A 49 21.50 -2.91 5.56
CA LEU A 49 22.06 -1.69 6.16
C LEU A 49 21.65 -1.49 7.61
N ALA A 50 20.51 -2.03 8.02
CA ALA A 50 19.94 -1.80 9.36
C ALA A 50 20.88 -2.20 10.53
N ARG A 51 21.84 -3.10 10.29
CA ARG A 51 22.80 -3.56 11.30
C ARG A 51 24.17 -2.88 11.21
N ILE A 52 24.42 -2.06 10.21
CA ILE A 52 25.74 -1.50 9.92
C ILE A 52 25.80 -0.10 10.52
N ALA A 53 26.53 0.04 11.63
CA ALA A 53 26.86 1.35 12.21
C ALA A 53 28.25 1.83 11.78
N SER A 54 29.14 0.89 11.42
CA SER A 54 30.51 1.16 10.98
C SER A 54 30.99 0.11 9.98
N TYR A 55 32.08 0.42 9.26
CA TYR A 55 32.70 -0.52 8.32
C TYR A 55 33.16 -1.85 8.95
N ARG A 56 33.32 -1.90 10.28
CA ARG A 56 33.73 -3.13 10.98
C ARG A 56 32.58 -4.13 11.15
N ASP A 57 31.35 -3.69 10.94
CA ASP A 57 30.14 -4.54 11.03
C ASP A 57 29.91 -5.35 9.75
N LEU A 58 30.69 -5.08 8.70
CA LEU A 58 30.68 -5.80 7.44
C LEU A 58 31.53 -7.07 7.56
N SER A 59 30.97 -8.19 7.13
CA SER A 59 31.76 -9.41 6.93
C SER A 59 32.64 -9.29 5.68
N ALA A 60 33.72 -10.09 5.64
CA ALA A 60 34.63 -10.11 4.48
C ALA A 60 33.90 -10.43 3.16
N THR A 61 32.91 -11.33 3.21
CA THR A 61 32.09 -11.69 2.05
C THR A 61 31.25 -10.52 1.56
N GLU A 62 30.67 -9.73 2.46
CA GLU A 62 29.84 -8.57 2.10
C GLU A 62 30.68 -7.42 1.55
N VAL A 63 31.89 -7.22 2.07
CA VAL A 63 32.86 -6.29 1.49
C VAL A 63 33.19 -6.71 0.06
N ALA A 64 33.46 -8.00 -0.18
CA ALA A 64 33.74 -8.51 -1.53
C ALA A 64 32.54 -8.30 -2.47
N THR A 65 31.32 -8.57 -2.03
CA THR A 65 30.11 -8.29 -2.81
C THR A 65 29.99 -6.81 -3.15
N LEU A 66 30.08 -5.91 -2.16
CA LEU A 66 30.00 -4.47 -2.38
C LEU A 66 31.06 -3.98 -3.38
N VAL A 67 32.32 -4.39 -3.20
CA VAL A 67 33.42 -4.00 -4.08
C VAL A 67 33.20 -4.51 -5.51
N THR A 68 32.78 -5.75 -5.68
CA THR A 68 32.55 -6.32 -7.03
C THR A 68 31.34 -5.74 -7.73
N THR A 69 30.24 -5.50 -7.01
CA THR A 69 29.01 -4.91 -7.57
C THR A 69 29.25 -3.43 -7.91
N VAL A 70 29.72 -2.63 -6.94
CA VAL A 70 29.99 -1.20 -7.13
C VAL A 70 31.12 -0.98 -8.14
N GLY A 71 32.17 -1.80 -8.09
CA GLY A 71 33.28 -1.74 -9.05
C GLY A 71 32.87 -2.04 -10.49
N ARG A 72 31.75 -2.76 -10.70
CA ARG A 72 31.13 -2.96 -12.02
C ARG A 72 30.17 -1.84 -12.42
N GLY A 73 30.13 -0.74 -11.66
CA GLY A 73 29.22 0.38 -11.88
C GLY A 73 27.77 0.10 -11.49
N ASN A 74 27.52 -0.94 -10.68
CA ASN A 74 26.18 -1.29 -10.23
C ASN A 74 26.09 -1.18 -8.71
N ALA A 75 25.09 -0.48 -8.19
CA ALA A 75 24.88 -0.31 -6.76
C ALA A 75 23.37 -0.37 -6.46
N PRO A 76 22.74 -1.55 -6.59
CA PRO A 76 21.30 -1.64 -6.43
C PRO A 76 20.96 -1.38 -4.97
N PHE A 77 20.11 -0.37 -4.77
CA PHE A 77 19.61 0.03 -3.47
C PHE A 77 18.15 -0.32 -3.38
N GLU A 78 17.81 -1.13 -2.37
CA GLU A 78 16.47 -1.68 -2.18
C GLU A 78 15.97 -1.34 -0.78
N PHE A 79 14.69 -1.05 -0.65
CA PHE A 79 14.02 -0.83 0.62
C PHE A 79 12.52 -1.05 0.47
N THR A 80 11.84 -1.29 1.59
CA THR A 80 10.39 -1.37 1.68
C THR A 80 9.84 -0.03 2.17
N ALA A 81 9.06 0.67 1.35
CA ALA A 81 8.34 1.86 1.77
C ALA A 81 7.04 1.48 2.50
N ARG A 82 6.86 1.95 3.74
CA ARG A 82 5.61 1.78 4.47
C ARG A 82 4.73 3.01 4.25
N VAL A 83 3.53 2.78 3.73
CA VAL A 83 2.52 3.83 3.52
C VAL A 83 1.44 3.65 4.56
N GLY A 84 1.27 4.65 5.42
CA GLY A 84 0.18 4.75 6.37
C GLY A 84 -1.08 5.26 5.68
N ALA A 85 -2.23 4.79 6.14
CA ALA A 85 -3.54 5.22 5.67
C ALA A 85 -4.42 5.58 6.89
N ALA A 86 -4.92 6.81 6.93
CA ALA A 86 -5.82 7.28 7.97
C ALA A 86 -7.20 7.60 7.37
N ASN A 87 -8.24 6.93 7.86
CA ASN A 87 -9.62 7.26 7.50
C ASN A 87 -10.08 8.44 8.37
N PRO A 88 -10.36 9.63 7.80
CA PRO A 88 -10.76 10.78 8.61
C PRO A 88 -12.11 10.52 9.29
N GLY A 89 -12.31 11.08 10.48
CA GLY A 89 -13.56 10.91 11.25
C GLY A 89 -14.80 11.53 10.59
N THR A 90 -14.63 12.35 9.55
CA THR A 90 -15.71 12.83 8.68
C THR A 90 -16.27 11.73 7.77
N ASN A 91 -15.52 10.64 7.57
CA ASN A 91 -15.94 9.51 6.77
C ASN A 91 -16.81 8.59 7.62
N ARG A 92 -18.11 8.53 7.32
CA ARG A 92 -19.08 7.73 8.08
C ARG A 92 -19.14 6.27 7.65
N THR A 93 -18.32 5.89 6.68
CA THR A 93 -18.26 4.56 6.08
C THR A 93 -16.81 4.10 6.00
N ASP A 94 -16.59 2.80 6.14
CA ASP A 94 -15.26 2.22 5.93
C ASP A 94 -14.85 2.37 4.48
N ALA A 95 -13.67 2.96 4.26
CA ALA A 95 -12.99 2.95 2.97
C ALA A 95 -12.43 1.54 2.72
N ARG A 96 -12.88 0.87 1.66
CA ARG A 96 -12.47 -0.50 1.31
C ARG A 96 -12.25 -0.62 -0.20
N LEU A 97 -11.30 -1.50 -0.58
CA LEU A 97 -10.99 -1.89 -1.97
C LEU A 97 -11.73 -3.18 -2.34
#